data_AF-A0A951R5G0-F1
#
_entry.id   AF-A0A951R5G0-F1
#
_cell.length_a   1.000
_cell.length_b   1.000
_cell.length_c   1.000
_cell.angle_alpha   90.00
_cell.angle_beta   90.00
_cell.angle_gamma   90.00
#
_symmetry.space_group_name_H-M   'P 1'
#
loop_
_entity.id
_entity.type
_entity.pdbx_description
1 polymer ?
#
loop_
_entity_poly.entity_id
_entity_poly.type
_entity_poly.pdbx_seq_one_letter_code
_entity_poly.pdbx_strand_id
1 'polypeptide(L)'
;MKRTSRYKLNKRGKITIYAFIFLVILFIYIFISSSFFELKNIAVNGNEKLNINQIKKLTSIGVGKNLFQYNLKDIEENIKSNPYIKYVEVKRKIPNQLI
;
A
#
# COMPACT_ATOMS: atom_id res chain seq x y z
N MET A 1 -30.66 -15.20 -39.78
CA MET A 1 -29.56 -16.20 -39.73
C MET A 1 -28.31 -15.52 -39.15
N LYS A 2 -28.03 -15.67 -37.84
CA LYS A 2 -26.89 -14.99 -37.17
C LYS A 2 -25.63 -15.85 -37.26
N ARG A 3 -24.67 -15.48 -38.11
CA ARG A 3 -23.31 -16.05 -38.09
C ARG A 3 -22.55 -15.43 -36.93
N THR A 4 -22.47 -16.13 -35.80
CA THR A 4 -21.55 -15.75 -34.71
C THR A 4 -20.13 -16.08 -35.15
N SER A 5 -19.40 -15.04 -35.57
CA SER A 5 -17.98 -15.15 -35.95
C SER A 5 -17.19 -15.65 -34.74
N ARG A 6 -16.68 -16.88 -34.82
CA ARG A 6 -15.69 -17.39 -33.86
C ARG A 6 -14.37 -16.72 -34.18
N TYR A 7 -13.98 -15.72 -33.40
CA TYR A 7 -12.66 -15.09 -33.47
C TYR A 7 -11.59 -16.16 -33.19
N LYS A 8 -11.09 -16.83 -34.23
CA LYS A 8 -9.95 -17.75 -34.12
C LYS A 8 -8.71 -16.86 -33.92
N LEU A 9 -8.33 -16.63 -32.67
CA LEU A 9 -7.08 -15.95 -32.34
C LEU A 9 -5.91 -16.77 -32.88
N ASN A 10 -5.33 -16.33 -34.00
CA ASN A 10 -4.11 -16.90 -34.56
C ASN A 10 -3.00 -16.90 -33.47
N LYS A 11 -2.11 -17.90 -33.45
CA LYS A 11 -1.05 -18.02 -32.41
C LYS A 11 -0.27 -16.70 -32.19
N ARG A 12 -0.10 -15.88 -33.24
CA ARG A 12 0.49 -14.53 -33.20
C ARG A 12 -0.33 -13.51 -32.40
N GLY A 13 -1.66 -13.55 -32.48
CA GLY A 13 -2.56 -12.67 -31.72
C GLY A 13 -2.67 -13.04 -30.23
N LYS A 14 -2.38 -14.28 -29.85
CA LYS A 14 -2.28 -14.65 -28.43
C LYS A 14 -1.03 -14.05 -27.78
N ILE A 15 0.10 -14.04 -28.49
CA ILE A 15 1.36 -13.47 -28.01
C ILE A 15 1.22 -11.95 -27.76
N THR A 16 0.54 -11.22 -28.66
CA THR A 16 0.31 -9.78 -28.46
C THR A 16 -0.57 -9.50 -27.24
N ILE A 17 -1.56 -10.34 -26.95
CA ILE A 17 -2.40 -10.23 -25.75
C ILE A 17 -1.57 -10.47 -24.48
N TYR A 18 -0.75 -11.52 -24.45
CA TYR A 18 0.11 -11.77 -23.28
C TYR A 18 1.13 -10.66 -23.06
N ALA A 19 1.74 -10.13 -24.14
CA ALA A 19 2.65 -9.00 -24.06
C ALA A 19 1.95 -7.73 -23.54
N PHE A 20 0.72 -7.48 -23.97
CA PHE A 20 -0.07 -6.36 -23.48
C PHE A 20 -0.41 -6.50 -21.98
N ILE A 21 -0.83 -7.69 -21.55
CA ILE A 21 -1.10 -7.97 -20.13
C ILE A 21 0.17 -7.76 -19.29
N PHE A 22 1.31 -8.25 -19.76
CA PHE A 22 2.59 -8.05 -19.08
C PHE A 22 2.95 -6.56 -18.94
N LEU A 23 2.75 -5.77 -20.01
CA LEU A 23 2.97 -4.32 -19.99
C LEU A 23 2.07 -3.63 -18.95
N VAL A 24 0.79 -4.02 -18.88
CA VAL A 24 -0.16 -3.47 -17.91
C VAL A 24 0.26 -3.78 -16.48
N ILE A 25 0.69 -5.02 -16.19
CA ILE A 25 1.18 -5.41 -14.87
C ILE A 25 2.42 -4.61 -14.50
N LEU A 26 3.36 -4.45 -15.43
CA LEU A 26 4.57 -3.65 -15.22
C LEU A 26 4.24 -2.19 -14.91
N PHE A 27 3.29 -1.61 -15.66
CA PHE A 27 2.85 -0.24 -15.43
C PHE A 27 2.23 -0.07 -14.04
N ILE A 28 1.36 -0.99 -13.63
CA ILE A 28 0.74 -0.98 -12.29
C ILE A 28 1.80 -1.08 -11.20
N TYR A 29 2.80 -1.96 -11.39
CA TYR A 29 3.90 -2.12 -10.42
C TYR A 29 4.72 -0.84 -10.26
N ILE A 30 5.05 -0.16 -11.36
CA ILE A 30 5.77 1.12 -11.32
C ILE A 30 4.89 2.21 -10.68
N PHE A 31 3.61 2.25 -11.03
CA PHE A 31 2.66 3.22 -10.48
C PHE A 31 2.52 3.08 -8.96
N ILE A 32 2.39 1.85 -8.44
CA ILE A 32 2.24 1.61 -7.00
C ILE A 32 3.54 1.91 -6.23
N SER A 33 4.70 1.75 -6.90
CA SER A 33 6.02 2.04 -6.33
C SER A 33 6.42 3.52 -6.43
N SER A 34 5.59 4.35 -7.08
CA SER A 34 5.84 5.78 -7.26
C SER A 34 5.88 6.54 -5.93
N SER A 35 6.59 7.67 -5.91
CA SER A 35 6.62 8.64 -4.80
C SER A 35 5.24 9.25 -4.50
N PHE A 36 4.25 9.04 -5.36
CA PHE A 36 2.86 9.39 -5.08
C PHE A 36 2.33 8.70 -3.82
N PHE A 37 2.77 7.47 -3.55
CA PHE A 37 2.38 6.69 -2.38
C PHE A 37 3.38 6.78 -1.23
N GLU A 38 4.27 7.77 -1.24
CA GLU A 38 5.22 7.99 -0.16
C GLU A 38 4.50 8.42 1.13
N LEU A 39 4.83 7.80 2.26
CA LEU A 39 4.26 8.16 3.55
C LEU A 39 4.75 9.56 3.94
N LYS A 40 3.81 10.51 4.05
CA LYS A 40 4.08 11.91 4.44
C LYS A 40 3.50 12.24 5.81
N ASN A 41 2.30 11.74 6.09
CA ASN A 41 1.56 12.11 7.29
C ASN A 41 1.25 10.88 8.15
N ILE A 42 1.35 11.07 9.47
CA ILE A 42 0.92 10.08 10.46
C ILE A 42 0.01 10.84 11.42
N ALA A 43 -1.26 10.46 11.45
CA ALA A 43 -2.22 10.94 12.43
C ALA A 43 -2.35 9.90 13.55
N VAL A 44 -2.65 10.36 14.76
CA VAL A 44 -2.94 9.49 15.90
C VAL A 44 -4.25 9.97 16.49
N ASN A 45 -5.24 9.08 16.57
CA ASN A 45 -6.55 9.40 17.11
C ASN A 45 -6.76 8.67 18.44
N GLY A 46 -7.46 9.30 19.39
CA GLY A 46 -7.89 8.66 20.64
C GLY A 46 -6.77 8.43 21.67
N ASN A 47 -5.62 9.09 21.53
CA ASN A 47 -4.56 9.02 22.54
C ASN A 47 -4.64 10.21 23.50
N GLU A 48 -4.85 9.92 24.78
CA GLU A 48 -4.93 10.93 25.83
C GLU A 48 -3.60 11.15 26.56
N LYS A 49 -2.64 10.22 26.46
CA LYS A 49 -1.42 10.22 27.28
C LYS A 49 -0.10 10.34 26.51
N LEU A 50 0.00 9.85 25.28
CA LEU A 50 1.24 9.97 24.49
C LEU A 50 1.10 10.98 23.36
N ASN A 51 2.09 11.85 23.24
CA ASN A 51 2.14 12.83 22.16
C ASN A 51 2.50 12.14 20.83
N ILE A 52 1.97 12.62 19.70
CA ILE A 52 2.25 12.14 18.34
C ILE A 52 3.76 12.01 18.08
N ASN A 53 4.55 12.97 18.58
CA ASN A 53 5.99 12.98 18.40
C ASN A 53 6.70 11.85 19.16
N GLN A 54 6.15 11.41 20.30
CA GLN A 54 6.68 10.28 21.05
C GLN A 54 6.34 8.97 20.33
N ILE A 55 5.12 8.82 19.79
CA ILE A 55 4.75 7.64 19.00
C ILE A 55 5.60 7.53 17.73
N LYS A 56 5.81 8.64 17.02
CA LYS A 56 6.68 8.67 15.82
C LYS A 56 8.11 8.24 16.14
N LYS A 57 8.66 8.68 17.29
CA LYS A 57 9.99 8.27 17.75
C LYS A 57 10.04 6.80 18.18
N LEU A 58 9.04 6.35 18.92
CA LEU A 58 8.95 4.97 19.43
C LEU A 58 8.85 3.95 18.30
N THR A 59 8.11 4.30 17.24
CA THR A 59 7.83 3.39 16.14
C THR A 59 8.88 3.41 15.04
N SER A 60 9.85 4.32 15.10
CA SER A 60 10.85 4.54 14.05
C SER A 60 10.24 4.57 12.63
N ILE A 61 9.00 5.06 12.51
CA ILE A 61 8.32 5.16 11.21
C ILE A 61 8.96 6.34 10.48
N GLY A 62 10.00 6.04 9.69
CA GLY A 62 10.66 7.03 8.86
C GLY A 62 9.70 7.52 7.79
N VAL A 63 9.55 8.84 7.66
CA VAL A 63 8.84 9.48 6.54
C VAL A 63 9.70 9.29 5.28
N GLY A 64 9.07 9.04 4.14
CA GLY A 64 9.78 8.92 2.86
C GLY A 64 9.88 7.51 2.26
N LYS A 65 9.36 6.49 2.94
CA LYS A 65 9.17 5.15 2.35
C LYS A 65 7.77 5.04 1.74
N ASN A 66 7.62 4.17 0.76
CA ASN A 66 6.33 3.88 0.14
C ASN A 66 5.34 3.25 1.16
N LEU A 67 4.11 3.76 1.19
CA LEU A 67 3.03 3.38 2.10
C LEU A 67 2.72 1.88 2.08
N PHE A 68 2.87 1.22 0.93
CA PHE A 68 2.63 -0.21 0.76
C PHE A 68 3.78 -1.09 1.28
N GLN A 69 4.97 -0.52 1.48
CA GLN A 69 6.14 -1.24 2.00
C GLN A 69 6.21 -1.29 3.53
N TYR A 70 5.26 -0.67 4.24
CA TYR A 70 5.16 -0.79 5.69
C TYR A 70 4.34 -2.01 6.06
N ASN A 71 4.86 -2.85 6.95
CA ASN A 71 4.07 -3.92 7.54
C ASN A 71 3.24 -3.35 8.71
N LEU A 72 1.92 -3.33 8.55
CA LEU A 72 1.02 -2.78 9.57
C LEU A 72 1.06 -3.60 10.86
N LYS A 73 1.23 -4.92 10.77
CA LYS A 73 1.32 -5.78 11.96
C LYS A 73 2.57 -5.49 12.78
N ASP A 74 3.72 -5.37 12.12
CA ASP A 74 4.98 -5.06 12.80
C ASP A 74 4.89 -3.68 13.47
N ILE A 75 4.24 -2.70 12.82
CA ILE A 75 4.01 -1.38 13.42
C ILE A 75 3.09 -1.51 14.64
N GLU A 76 1.97 -2.22 14.53
CA GLU A 76 1.04 -2.44 15.64
C GLU A 76 1.71 -3.14 16.83
N GLU A 77 2.51 -4.18 16.59
CA GLU A 77 3.23 -4.91 17.62
C GLU A 77 4.29 -4.04 18.29
N ASN A 78 5.06 -3.26 17.52
CA ASN A 78 6.01 -2.29 18.06
C ASN A 78 5.32 -1.24 18.94
N ILE A 79 4.14 -0.75 18.55
CA ILE A 79 3.38 0.20 19.36
C ILE A 79 2.84 -0.49 20.62
N LYS A 80 2.27 -1.70 20.50
CA LYS A 80 1.71 -2.49 21.63
C LYS A 80 2.77 -2.94 22.63
N SER A 81 4.05 -3.00 22.24
CA SER A 81 5.15 -3.28 23.17
C SER A 81 5.27 -2.22 24.28
N ASN A 82 4.71 -1.03 24.07
CA ASN A 82 4.70 0.03 25.06
C ASN A 82 3.63 -0.23 26.14
N PRO A 83 3.99 -0.31 27.44
CA PRO A 83 3.05 -0.62 28.52
C PRO A 83 1.96 0.43 28.74
N TYR A 84 2.11 1.63 28.17
CA TYR A 84 1.08 2.68 28.22
C TYR A 84 -0.05 2.50 27.19
N ILE A 85 0.05 1.49 26.31
CA ILE A 85 -0.85 1.33 25.17
C ILE A 85 -1.64 0.02 25.29
N LYS A 86 -2.95 0.14 25.54
CA LYS A 86 -3.85 -1.01 25.71
C LYS A 86 -4.35 -1.60 24.38
N TYR A 87 -4.58 -0.75 23.38
CA TYR A 87 -5.06 -1.15 22.07
C TYR A 87 -4.52 -0.21 20.99
N VAL A 88 -4.23 -0.79 19.83
CA VAL A 88 -3.71 -0.09 18.64
C VAL A 88 -4.33 -0.73 17.42
N GLU A 89 -4.76 0.10 16.49
CA GLU A 89 -5.16 -0.27 15.14
C GLU A 89 -4.45 0.69 14.18
N VAL A 90 -3.74 0.16 13.19
CA VAL A 90 -3.03 0.99 12.20
C VAL A 90 -3.68 0.81 10.84
N LYS A 91 -4.14 1.92 10.25
CA LYS A 91 -4.81 1.93 8.94
C LYS A 91 -4.05 2.79 7.95
N ARG A 92 -4.05 2.32 6.70
CA ARG A 92 -3.54 3.09 5.55
C ARG A 92 -4.65 4.00 5.02
N LYS A 93 -4.39 5.30 5.01
CA LYS A 93 -5.18 6.28 4.28
C LYS A 93 -4.41 6.70 3.04
N ILE A 94 -4.75 6.05 1.93
CA ILE A 94 -4.18 6.30 0.61
C ILE A 94 -4.42 7.78 0.22
N PRO A 95 -3.46 8.47 -0.41
CA PRO A 95 -2.21 7.92 -0.95
C PRO A 95 -1.01 7.91 0.00
N ASN A 96 -1.00 8.71 1.07
CA ASN A 96 0.25 9.09 1.73
C ASN A 96 0.16 9.20 3.26
N GLN A 97 -0.85 8.58 3.88
CA GLN A 97 -1.11 8.74 5.31
C GLN A 97 -1.31 7.42 6.05
N LEU A 98 -0.80 7.34 7.28
CA LEU A 98 -1.16 6.34 8.28
C LEU A 98 -1.99 6.98 9.40
N ILE A 99 -2.95 6.22 9.93
CA ILE A 99 -3.81 6.59 11.07
C ILE A 99 -3.74 5.46 12.09
#